data_AF-A0AAV1JRK4-F1
#
_entry.id   AF-A0AAV1JRK4-F1
#
_cell.length_a   1.000
_cell.length_b   1.000
_cell.length_c   1.000
_cell.angle_alpha   90.00
_cell.angle_beta   90.00
_cell.angle_gamma   90.00
#
_symmetry.space_group_name_H-M   'P 1'
#
loop_
_entity.id
_entity.type
_entity.pdbx_description
1 polymer ?
#
loop_
_entity_poly.entity_id
_entity_poly.type
_entity_poly.pdbx_seq_one_letter_code
_entity_poly.pdbx_strand_id
1 'polypeptide(L)' 'MHFTNDAVQRFVEFPTYTEVNPGEDALLKCRISDKKGVCSWQKDNKVWYLSQNNIALSFEAEKKPDIGKI' A
#
# COMPACT_ATOMS: atom_id res chain seq x y z
N MET A 1 27.91 -27.01 1.85
CA MET A 1 26.52 -26.76 1.41
C MET A 1 26.08 -25.44 2.02
N HIS A 2 25.86 -24.39 1.21
CA HIS A 2 25.29 -23.14 1.70
C HIS A 2 23.77 -23.32 1.76
N PHE A 3 23.19 -23.40 2.97
CA PHE A 3 21.76 -23.24 3.13
C PHE A 3 21.47 -21.75 3.12
N THR A 4 21.06 -21.20 1.98
CA THR A 4 20.44 -19.87 2.00
C THR A 4 19.12 -20.05 2.75
N ASN A 5 19.05 -19.48 3.96
CA ASN A 5 17.83 -19.49 4.75
C ASN A 5 16.85 -18.49 4.10
N ASP A 6 16.33 -18.88 2.93
CA ASP A 6 15.50 -18.06 2.07
C ASP A 6 14.10 -17.97 2.65
N ALA A 7 13.97 -17.15 3.70
CA ALA A 7 12.70 -16.88 4.34
C ALA A 7 11.65 -16.37 3.32
N VAL A 8 10.39 -16.77 3.55
CA VAL A 8 9.27 -16.46 2.65
C VAL A 8 8.77 -15.05 2.92
N GLN A 9 8.73 -14.21 1.88
CA GLN A 9 8.18 -12.86 1.96
C GLN A 9 6.73 -12.88 2.46
N ARG A 10 6.43 -12.06 3.46
CA ARG A 10 5.11 -12.03 4.10
C ARG A 10 4.77 -10.65 4.64
N PHE A 11 3.48 -10.36 4.79
CA PHE A 11 3.04 -9.20 5.53
C PHE A 11 3.28 -9.39 7.03
N VAL A 12 3.85 -8.37 7.66
CA VAL A 12 3.87 -8.20 9.11
C VAL A 12 2.74 -7.29 9.55
N GLU A 13 2.38 -6.32 8.71
CA GLU A 13 1.25 -5.42 8.89
C GLU A 13 0.49 -5.35 7.57
N PHE A 14 -0.74 -5.84 7.58
CA PHE A 14 -1.63 -5.78 6.44
C PHE A 14 -2.21 -4.37 6.31
N PRO A 15 -2.41 -3.87 5.08
CA PRO A 15 -3.18 -2.67 4.88
C PRO A 15 -4.62 -2.89 5.33
N THR A 16 -5.19 -1.89 5.98
CA THR A 16 -6.58 -1.90 6.44
C THR A 16 -7.41 -0.88 5.66
N TYR A 17 -8.73 -1.04 5.77
CA TYR A 17 -9.66 -0.01 5.31
C TYR A 17 -9.46 1.28 6.11
N THR A 18 -9.41 2.42 5.40
CA THR A 18 -9.24 3.75 5.99
C THR A 18 -10.24 4.70 5.34
N GLU A 19 -11.00 5.43 6.16
CA GLU A 19 -11.86 6.53 5.73
C GLU A 19 -11.30 7.84 6.27
N VAL A 20 -11.24 8.85 5.40
CA VAL A 20 -10.92 10.24 5.76
C VAL A 20 -11.88 11.15 5.02
N ASN A 21 -11.97 12.41 5.43
CA ASN A 21 -12.82 13.36 4.72
C ASN A 21 -12.22 13.72 3.34
N PRO A 22 -13.05 14.15 2.38
CA PRO A 22 -12.54 14.68 1.12
C PRO A 22 -11.59 15.85 1.35
N GLY A 23 -10.43 15.83 0.69
CA GLY A 23 -9.36 16.83 0.86
C GLY A 23 -8.42 16.57 2.03
N GLU A 24 -8.64 15.49 2.80
CA GLU A 24 -7.68 15.00 3.80
C GLU A 24 -6.78 13.92 3.22
N ASP A 25 -5.57 13.82 3.77
CA ASP A 25 -4.61 12.77 3.41
C ASP A 25 -5.03 11.42 4.01
N ALA A 26 -5.18 10.42 3.15
CA ALA A 26 -5.30 9.03 3.54
C ALA A 26 -3.91 8.39 3.60
N LEU A 27 -3.54 7.90 4.79
CA LEU A 27 -2.29 7.16 4.99
C LEU A 27 -2.56 5.66 4.95
N LEU A 28 -2.10 5.00 3.90
CA LEU A 28 -2.06 3.53 3.81
C LEU A 28 -0.71 3.02 4.31
N LYS A 29 -0.76 2.14 5.30
CA LYS A 29 0.42 1.51 5.90
C LYS A 29 0.47 0.04 5.55
N CYS A 30 1.68 -0.44 5.32
CA CYS A 30 1.97 -1.84 5.11
C CYS A 30 3.43 -2.11 5.49
N ARG A 31 3.68 -3.27 6.11
CA ARG A 31 5.02 -3.73 6.49
C ARG A 31 5.24 -5.14 6.03
N ILE A 32 6.38 -5.39 5.39
CA ILE A 32 6.76 -6.68 4.82
C ILE A 32 8.03 -7.18 5.53
N SER A 33 8.06 -8.47 5.82
CA SER A 33 9.24 -9.21 6.29
C SER A 33 9.80 -10.03 5.14
N ASP A 34 11.10 -10.32 5.21
CA ASP A 34 11.76 -11.24 4.28
C ASP A 34 11.59 -10.78 2.82
N LYS A 35 11.68 -9.46 2.62
CA LYS A 35 11.47 -8.81 1.33
C LYS A 35 12.47 -9.32 0.29
N LYS A 36 11.95 -9.70 -0.87
CA LYS A 36 12.74 -10.03 -2.06
C LYS A 36 12.33 -9.11 -3.21
N GLY A 37 13.28 -8.36 -3.76
CA GLY A 37 13.03 -7.45 -4.88
C GLY A 37 12.39 -6.11 -4.46
N VAL A 38 11.45 -5.61 -5.25
CA VAL A 38 10.79 -4.29 -5.07
C VAL A 38 9.33 -4.49 -4.70
N CYS A 39 8.79 -3.62 -3.86
CA CYS A 39 7.35 -3.62 -3.53
C CYS A 39 6.71 -2.37 -4.09
N SER A 40 5.46 -2.45 -4.54
CA SER A 40 4.75 -1.33 -5.13
C SER A 40 3.34 -1.17 -4.59
N TRP A 41 2.89 0.08 -4.49
CA TRP A 41 1.47 0.39 -4.35
C TRP A 41 0.84 0.52 -5.73
N GLN A 42 -0.35 -0.06 -5.88
CA GLN A 42 -1.11 -0.04 -7.12
C GLN A 42 -2.54 0.42 -6.83
N LYS A 43 -3.06 1.32 -7.67
CA LYS A 43 -4.47 1.73 -7.70
C LYS A 43 -4.93 1.60 -9.15
N ASP A 44 -6.07 0.97 -9.37
CA ASP A 44 -6.68 0.77 -10.70
C ASP A 44 -5.72 0.11 -11.72
N ASN A 45 -5.01 -0.94 -11.30
CA ASN A 45 -3.99 -1.65 -12.09
C ASN A 45 -2.79 -0.80 -12.57
N LYS A 46 -2.66 0.44 -12.08
CA LYS A 46 -1.51 1.31 -12.32
C LYS A 46 -0.58 1.30 -11.12
N VAL A 47 0.73 1.26 -11.36
CA VAL A 47 1.74 1.44 -10.30
C VAL A 47 1.81 2.92 -9.93
N TRP A 48 1.61 3.23 -8.65
CA TRP A 48 1.68 4.60 -8.14
C TRP A 48 3.01 4.90 -7.46
N TYR A 49 3.59 3.92 -6.76
CA TYR A 49 4.86 4.11 -6.05
C TYR A 49 5.68 2.82 -5.94
N LEU A 50 7.01 2.94 -6.05
CA LEU A 50 7.98 1.87 -5.82
C LEU A 50 8.68 2.10 -4.48
N SER A 51 8.55 1.17 -3.55
CA SER A 51 9.20 1.25 -2.24
C SER A 51 10.40 0.30 -2.14
N GLN A 52 11.48 0.78 -1.54
CA GLN A 52 12.68 0.01 -1.24
C GLN A 52 12.63 -0.70 0.11
N ASN A 53 12.04 -0.13 1.18
CA ASN A 53 12.07 -0.75 2.52
C ASN A 53 10.83 -0.53 3.42
N ASN A 54 10.18 0.64 3.36
CA ASN A 54 8.95 0.96 4.09
C ASN A 54 7.89 1.43 3.11
N ILE A 55 6.69 0.84 3.14
CA ILE A 55 5.64 1.10 2.15
C ILE A 55 4.50 1.89 2.82
N ALA A 56 4.82 3.05 3.37
CA ALA A 56 3.80 4.03 3.69
C ALA A 56 3.49 4.83 2.41
N LEU A 57 2.23 4.88 2.00
CA LEU A 57 1.77 5.75 0.93
C LEU A 57 0.73 6.71 1.50
N SER A 58 0.99 8.00 1.36
CA SER A 58 0.01 9.06 1.62
C SER A 58 -0.52 9.56 0.29
N PHE A 59 -1.83 9.68 0.16
CA PHE A 59 -2.46 10.38 -0.97
C PHE A 59 -3.71 11.11 -0.48
N GLU A 60 -4.04 12.22 -1.14
CA GLU A 60 -5.25 12.99 -0.86
C GLU A 60 -6.48 12.18 -1.29
N ALA A 61 -7.47 12.06 -0.40
CA ALA A 61 -8.69 11.33 -0.72
C ALA A 61 -9.52 12.09 -1.77
N GLU A 62 -9.67 11.48 -2.94
CA GLU A 62 -10.56 11.97 -4.00
C GLU A 62 -12.01 11.93 -3.51
N LYS A 63 -12.72 13.05 -3.70
CA LYS A 63 -14.15 13.14 -3.43
C LYS A 63 -14.87 12.13 -4.34
N LYS A 64 -15.57 11.13 -3.78
CA LYS A 64 -16.42 10.23 -4.58
C LYS A 64 -17.38 11.09 -5.41
N PRO A 65 -17.60 10.79 -6.70
CA PRO A 65 -18.61 11.49 -7.47
C PRO A 65 -19.98 11.24 -6.83
N ASP A 66 -20.74 12.32 -6.60
CA ASP A 66 -22.11 12.26 -6.09
C ASP A 66 -23.03 11.55 -7.11
N ILE A 67 -23.13 10.22 -7.02
CA ILE A 67 -24.05 9.39 -7.81
C ILE A 67 -25.53 9.50 -7.34
N GLY A 68 -25.92 10.65 -6.79
CA GLY A 68 -27.14 10.77 -5.98
C GLY A 68 -27.97 12.05 -6.12
N LYS A 69 -27.95 12.74 -7.26
CA LYS A 69 -28.99 13.72 -7.59
C LYS A 69 -29.77 13.24 -8.81
N ILE A 70 -30.80 12.44 -8.53
CA ILE A 70 -31.95 12.21 -9.43
C ILE A 70 -32.93 13.36 -9.20
#